data_AF-Q74D72-F1
#
_entry.id   AF-Q74D72-F1
#
_cell.length_a   1.000
_cell.length_b   1.000
_cell.length_c   1.000
_cell.angle_alpha   90.00
_cell.angle_beta   90.00
_cell.angle_gamma   90.00
#
_symmetry.space_group_name_H-M   'P 1'
#
loop_
_entity.id
_entity.type
_entity.pdbx_description
1 polymer ?
#
loop_
_entity_poly.entity_id
_entity_poly.type
_entity_poly.pdbx_seq_one_letter_code
_entity_poly.pdbx_strand_id
1 'polypeptide(L)' 'MADAREVLEIMKEVAKTRIAMLRDGTTFHQGDKRAYFLQQYEEKLAQIEHLIRRISIRIVGPDETNRPRPTK' A
#
# COMPACT_ATOMS: atom_id res chain seq x y z
N MET A 1 0.12 -17.51 9.04
CA MET A 1 -0.09 -16.99 7.67
C MET A 1 -0.29 -15.49 7.82
N ALA A 2 0.60 -14.66 7.30
CA ALA A 2 0.41 -13.20 7.37
C ALA A 2 -0.75 -12.81 6.44
N ASP A 3 -1.70 -12.03 6.95
CA ASP A 3 -2.81 -11.49 6.15
C ASP A 3 -2.22 -10.52 5.12
N ALA A 4 -2.66 -10.60 3.86
CA ALA A 4 -2.17 -9.74 2.79
C ALA A 4 -2.32 -8.24 3.14
N ARG A 5 -3.33 -7.90 3.94
CA ARG A 5 -3.50 -6.54 4.46
C ARG A 5 -2.39 -6.13 5.43
N GLU A 6 -2.02 -7.02 6.35
CA GLU A 6 -0.98 -6.77 7.35
C GLU A 6 0.38 -6.54 6.68
N VAL A 7 0.69 -7.34 5.65
CA VAL A 7 1.91 -7.16 4.84
C VAL A 7 1.93 -5.79 4.16
N LEU A 8 0.81 -5.35 3.60
CA LEU A 8 0.73 -4.04 2.94
C LEU A 8 0.87 -2.87 3.92
N GLU A 9 0.32 -2.97 5.13
CA GLU A 9 0.51 -1.95 6.17
C GLU A 9 1.98 -1.89 6.64
N ILE A 10 2.66 -3.04 6.78
CA ILE A 10 4.09 -3.06 7.07
C ILE A 10 4.89 -2.38 5.94
N MET A 11 4.60 -2.71 4.67
CA MET A 11 5.27 -2.10 3.51
C MET A 11 5.06 -0.59 3.45
N LYS A 12 3.87 -0.11 3.80
CA LYS A 12 3.54 1.33 3.89
C LYS A 12 4.40 2.03 4.93
N GLU A 13 4.54 1.47 6.13
CA GLU A 13 5.35 2.08 7.18
C GLU A 13 6.85 2.08 6.84
N VAL A 14 7.34 1.03 6.18
CA VAL A 14 8.71 0.99 5.64
C VAL A 14 8.92 2.08 4.59
N ALA A 15 7.99 2.23 3.63
CA ALA A 15 8.07 3.25 2.59
C ALA A 15 8.09 4.67 3.18
N LYS A 16 7.19 4.95 4.15
CA LYS A 16 7.17 6.23 4.88
C LYS A 16 8.49 6.52 5.60
N THR A 17 9.03 5.53 6.30
CA THR A 17 10.32 5.66 7.01
C THR A 17 11.43 6.03 6.02
N ARG A 18 11.47 5.36 4.87
CA ARG A 18 12.50 5.62 3.86
C ARG A 18 12.36 7.00 3.21
N ILE A 19 11.13 7.44 2.96
CA ILE A 19 10.83 8.81 2.50
C ILE A 19 11.30 9.84 3.52
N ALA A 20 11.02 9.64 4.81
CA ALA A 20 11.46 10.54 5.87
C ALA A 20 12.99 10.65 5.90
N MET A 21 13.71 9.52 5.89
CA MET A 21 15.17 9.52 5.81
C MET A 21 15.70 10.27 4.57
N LEU A 22 15.06 10.06 3.42
CA LEU A 22 15.40 10.76 2.17
C LEU A 22 15.03 12.25 2.22
N ARG A 23 14.08 12.70 3.04
CA ARG A 23 13.76 14.14 3.22
C ARG A 23 14.67 14.81 4.25
N ASP A 24 15.10 14.07 5.25
CA ASP A 24 16.00 14.57 6.30
C ASP A 24 17.47 14.61 5.84
N GLY A 25 17.78 13.96 4.71
CA GLY A 25 19.15 13.91 4.17
C GLY A 25 20.04 12.87 4.84
N THR A 26 19.47 12.02 5.71
CA THR A 26 20.14 10.94 6.44
C THR A 26 20.45 9.72 5.55
N THR A 27 20.63 9.93 4.24
CA THR A 27 20.88 8.87 3.27
C THR A 27 22.21 9.07 2.58
N PHE A 28 22.93 7.98 2.34
CA PHE A 28 24.22 7.96 1.63
C PHE A 28 24.14 8.32 0.13
N HIS A 29 22.98 8.74 -0.38
CA HIS A 29 22.79 9.06 -1.79
C HIS A 29 23.16 10.53 -2.09
N GLN A 30 23.92 10.75 -3.16
CA GLN A 30 24.16 12.10 -3.72
C GLN A 30 22.83 12.77 -4.10
N GLY A 31 22.78 14.11 -4.10
CA GLY A 31 21.55 14.92 -4.24
C GLY A 31 20.61 14.49 -5.39
N ASP A 32 21.15 14.20 -6.57
CA ASP A 32 20.34 13.81 -7.73
C ASP A 32 19.71 12.42 -7.57
N LYS A 33 20.46 11.47 -6.99
CA LYS A 33 19.97 10.12 -6.71
C LYS A 33 18.94 10.15 -5.58
N ARG A 34 19.10 11.05 -4.62
CA ARG A 34 18.16 11.25 -3.51
C ARG A 34 16.79 11.69 -4.02
N ALA A 35 16.73 12.67 -4.93
CA ALA A 35 15.48 13.11 -5.54
C ALA A 35 14.79 11.99 -6.34
N TYR A 36 15.57 11.26 -7.15
CA TYR A 36 15.05 10.10 -7.89
C TYR A 36 14.45 9.04 -6.97
N PHE A 37 15.17 8.62 -5.94
CA PHE A 37 14.67 7.61 -5.01
C PHE A 37 13.48 8.11 -4.21
N LEU A 38 13.46 9.39 -3.81
CA LEU A 38 12.33 9.98 -3.12
C LEU A 38 11.04 9.84 -3.95
N GLN A 39 11.09 10.22 -5.23
CA GLN A 39 9.96 10.08 -6.14
C GLN A 39 9.53 8.61 -6.27
N GLN A 40 10.47 7.68 -6.43
CA GLN A 40 10.17 6.25 -6.55
C GLN A 40 9.50 5.69 -5.29
N TYR A 41 9.92 6.12 -4.10
CA TYR A 41 9.28 5.67 -2.86
C TYR A 41 7.88 6.30 -2.68
N GLU A 42 7.67 7.55 -3.09
CA GLU A 42 6.37 8.21 -3.07
C GLU A 42 5.36 7.53 -4.03
N GLU A 43 5.80 7.17 -5.23
CA GLU A 43 4.99 6.42 -6.21
C GLU A 43 4.58 5.04 -5.65
N LYS A 44 5.53 4.31 -5.05
CA LYS A 44 5.23 3.02 -4.43
C LYS A 44 4.30 3.14 -3.22
N LEU A 45 4.45 4.18 -2.41
CA LEU A 45 3.55 4.44 -1.29
C LEU A 45 2.12 4.65 -1.78
N ALA A 46 1.92 5.45 -2.84
CA ALA A 46 0.59 5.66 -3.44
C ALA A 46 -0.02 4.35 -3.98
N GLN A 47 0.79 3.48 -4.59
CA GLN A 47 0.33 2.16 -5.06
C GLN A 47 -0.10 1.26 -3.88
N ILE A 48 0.68 1.21 -2.81
CA ILE A 48 0.37 0.43 -1.61
C ILE A 48 -0.94 0.94 -0.98
N GLU A 49 -1.10 2.25 -0.84
CA GLU A 49 -2.34 2.84 -0.32
C GLU A 49 -3.55 2.51 -1.18
N HIS A 50 -3.39 2.53 -2.51
CA HIS A 50 -4.46 2.14 -3.42
C HIS A 50 -4.85 0.65 -3.26
N LEU A 51 -3.87 -0.25 -3.10
CA LEU A 51 -4.12 -1.67 -2.86
C LEU A 51 -4.85 -1.92 -1.53
N ILE A 52 -4.41 -1.26 -0.45
CA ILE A 52 -5.08 -1.36 0.87
C ILE A 52 -6.54 -0.90 0.77
N ARG A 53 -6.80 0.21 0.07
CA ARG A 53 -8.17 0.71 -0.14
C ARG A 53 -9.03 -0.29 -0.92
N ARG A 54 -8.50 -0.91 -2.00
CA ARG A 54 -9.23 -1.92 -2.78
C ARG A 54 -9.56 -3.17 -1.97
N ILE A 55 -8.63 -3.64 -1.13
CA ILE A 55 -8.88 -4.78 -0.23
C ILE A 55 -9.96 -4.41 0.79
N SER A 56 -9.89 -3.21 1.37
CA SER A 56 -10.91 -2.72 2.31
C SER A 56 -12.30 -2.67 1.68
N ILE A 57 -12.41 -2.20 0.43
CA ILE A 57 -13.68 -2.17 -0.31
C ILE A 57 -14.18 -3.59 -0.60
N ARG A 58 -13.31 -4.53 -0.98
CA ARG A 58 -13.71 -5.93 -1.21
C ARG A 58 -14.23 -6.63 0.05
N ILE A 59 -13.70 -6.29 1.22
CA ILE A 59 -14.17 -6.86 2.50
C ILE A 59 -15.54 -6.28 2.90
N VAL A 60 -15.84 -5.04 2.49
CA VAL A 60 -17.08 -4.32 2.88
C VAL A 60 -18.15 -4.34 1.77
N GLY A 61 -17.85 -4.88 0.59
CA GLY A 61 -18.85 -5.12 -0.45
C GLY A 61 -19.91 -6.11 0.04
N PRO A 62 -21.20 -5.91 -0.30
CA PRO A 62 -22.25 -6.82 0.16
C PRO A 62 -21.90 -8.22 -0.32
N ASP A 63 -21.86 -9.14 0.63
CA ASP A 63 -21.84 -10.57 0.37
C ASP A 63 -22.95 -10.86 -0.64
N GLU A 64 -22.58 -11.09 -1.91
CA GLU A 64 -23.53 -11.41 -2.95
C GLU A 64 -24.08 -12.81 -2.66
N THR A 65 -25.14 -12.79 -1.87
CA THR A 65 -26.36 -13.54 -2.15
C THR A 65 -26.17 -15.06 -2.24
N ASN A 66 -26.21 -15.65 -1.05
CA ASN A 66 -27.12 -16.75 -0.71
C ASN A 66 -28.55 -16.51 -1.27
N ARG A 67 -28.73 -16.61 -2.59
CA ARG A 67 -30.03 -16.65 -3.27
C ARG A 67 -30.45 -18.12 -3.34
N PRO A 68 -31.44 -18.58 -2.55
CA PRO A 68 -32.10 -19.84 -2.89
C PRO A 68 -32.77 -19.64 -4.25
N ARG A 69 -32.40 -20.48 -5.23
CA ARG A 69 -33.06 -20.50 -6.54
C ARG A 69 -34.55 -20.82 -6.33
N PRO A 70 -35.48 -20.12 -6.99
CA PRO A 70 -36.86 -20.56 -7.02
C PRO A 70 -36.90 -21.86 -7.83
N THR A 71 -37.29 -22.94 -7.18
CA THR A 71 -37.66 -24.21 -7.81
C THR A 71 -38.88 -23.95 -8.70
N LYS A 72 -38.75 -24.27 -10.00
CA LYS A 72 -39.90 -24.51 -10.89
C LYS A 72 -40.24 -25.98 -10.85
#